data_AF-A0A9W8GGD5-F1
#
_entry.id   AF-A0A9W8GGD5-F1
#
_cell.length_a   1.000
_cell.length_b   1.000
_cell.length_c   1.000
_cell.angle_alpha   90.00
_cell.angle_beta   90.00
_cell.angle_gamma   90.00
#
_symmetry.space_group_name_H-M   'P 1'
#
loop_
_entity.id
_entity.type
_entity.pdbx_description
1 polymer ?
#
loop_
_entity_poly.entity_id
_entity_poly.type
_entity_poly.pdbx_seq_one_letter_code
_entity_poly.pdbx_strand_id
1 'polypeptide(L)'
;MQPQTRKILIDTFYIVATQILAYYGIRYMLSGTRSSENQGQKERGKAVAKRLNLTGLKLNDYENTIMGEVILPDDVAVTFGQIGSLDDIIQDLNESVIYPLNHPELFTSPSGLLGSPKGLLLYGPPGCGKTMMAKRVVGTV
;
A
#
# COMPACT_ATOMS: atom_id res chain seq x y z
N MET A 1 -20.99 -58.31 -28.87
CA MET A 1 -20.42 -56.95 -28.88
C MET A 1 -18.93 -57.03 -28.57
N GLN A 2 -18.08 -56.40 -29.39
CA GLN A 2 -16.66 -56.73 -29.54
C GLN A 2 -15.79 -56.36 -28.32
N PRO A 3 -14.76 -57.17 -27.98
CA PRO A 3 -13.86 -56.94 -26.83
C PRO A 3 -13.03 -55.65 -26.94
N GLN A 4 -12.95 -55.05 -28.13
CA GLN A 4 -12.24 -53.80 -28.38
C GLN A 4 -12.98 -52.57 -27.83
N THR A 5 -14.32 -52.57 -27.87
CA THR A 5 -15.12 -51.42 -27.42
C THR A 5 -15.04 -51.22 -25.90
N ARG A 6 -14.91 -52.32 -25.13
CA ARG A 6 -14.72 -52.25 -23.67
C ARG A 6 -13.40 -51.59 -23.28
N LYS A 7 -12.33 -51.82 -24.03
CA LYS A 7 -11.01 -51.23 -23.75
C LYS A 7 -11.02 -49.72 -23.97
N ILE A 8 -11.58 -49.27 -25.09
CA ILE A 8 -11.71 -47.84 -25.42
C ILE A 8 -12.55 -47.09 -24.38
N LEU A 9 -13.61 -47.72 -23.88
CA LEU A 9 -14.50 -47.13 -22.88
C LEU A 9 -13.80 -46.96 -21.52
N ILE A 10 -12.96 -47.93 -21.13
CA ILE A 10 -12.15 -47.87 -19.91
C ILE A 10 -11.08 -46.77 -20.01
N ASP A 11 -10.36 -46.69 -21.13
CA ASP A 11 -9.32 -45.67 -21.33
C ASP A 11 -9.92 -44.25 -21.31
N THR A 12 -11.08 -44.07 -21.94
CA THR A 12 -11.80 -42.78 -21.95
C THR A 12 -12.25 -42.39 -20.54
N PHE A 13 -12.78 -43.35 -19.77
CA PHE A 13 -13.15 -43.11 -18.38
C PHE A 13 -11.95 -42.72 -17.52
N TYR A 14 -10.80 -43.33 -17.75
CA TYR A 14 -9.56 -43.03 -17.03
C TYR A 14 -9.06 -41.61 -17.31
N ILE A 15 -9.10 -41.17 -18.57
CA ILE A 15 -8.73 -39.80 -18.97
C ILE A 15 -9.67 -38.78 -18.31
N VAL A 16 -10.98 -39.00 -18.37
CA VAL A 16 -11.97 -38.09 -17.76
C VAL A 16 -11.81 -38.03 -16.24
N ALA A 17 -11.61 -39.18 -15.59
CA ALA A 17 -11.37 -39.25 -14.15
C ALA A 17 -10.11 -38.49 -13.74
N THR A 18 -9.01 -38.65 -14.50
CA THR A 18 -7.74 -37.96 -14.25
C THR A 18 -7.88 -36.45 -14.46
N GLN A 19 -8.64 -36.01 -15.47
CA GLN A 19 -8.92 -34.60 -15.75
C GLN A 19 -9.68 -33.94 -14.59
N ILE A 20 -10.68 -34.63 -14.04
CA ILE A 20 -11.48 -34.16 -12.90
C ILE A 20 -10.58 -34.05 -11.66
N LEU A 21 -9.80 -35.09 -11.37
CA LEU A 21 -8.87 -35.11 -10.24
C LEU A 21 -7.83 -33.98 -10.35
N ALA A 22 -7.27 -33.76 -11.54
CA ALA A 22 -6.34 -32.67 -11.81
C ALA A 22 -7.00 -31.30 -11.64
N TYR A 23 -8.23 -31.10 -12.13
CA TYR A 23 -8.97 -29.85 -11.96
C TYR A 23 -9.19 -29.51 -10.48
N TYR A 24 -9.64 -30.49 -9.68
CA TYR A 24 -9.86 -30.29 -8.25
C TYR A 24 -8.54 -30.09 -7.50
N GLY A 25 -7.48 -30.81 -7.85
CA GLY A 25 -6.15 -30.63 -7.25
C GLY A 25 -5.57 -29.24 -7.50
N ILE A 26 -5.64 -28.75 -8.74
CA ILE A 26 -5.18 -27.40 -9.11
C ILE A 26 -6.04 -26.33 -8.41
N ARG A 27 -7.37 -26.49 -8.39
CA ARG A 27 -8.28 -25.58 -7.67
C ARG A 27 -7.98 -25.51 -6.17
N TYR A 28 -7.71 -26.65 -5.53
CA TYR A 28 -7.37 -26.72 -4.12
C TYR A 28 -6.04 -26.00 -3.83
N MET A 29 -5.02 -26.23 -4.65
CA MET A 29 -3.72 -25.57 -4.50
C MET A 29 -3.78 -24.05 -4.74
N LEU A 30 -4.51 -23.59 -5.77
CA LEU A 30 -4.72 -22.16 -6.02
C LEU A 30 -5.57 -21.47 -4.94
N SER A 31 -6.45 -22.20 -4.25
CA SER A 31 -7.22 -21.64 -3.14
C SER A 31 -6.39 -21.37 -1.88
N GLY A 32 -5.27 -22.08 -1.71
CA GLY A 32 -4.34 -21.86 -0.60
C GLY A 32 -3.44 -20.63 -0.79
N THR A 33 -3.01 -20.33 -2.01
CA THR A 33 -2.02 -19.27 -2.27
C THR A 33 -2.59 -17.85 -2.21
N ARG A 34 -3.82 -17.63 -2.69
CA ARG A 34 -4.47 -16.30 -2.68
C ARG A 34 -4.85 -15.79 -1.28
N SER A 35 -5.00 -16.69 -0.32
CA SER A 35 -5.35 -16.32 1.06
C SER A 35 -4.14 -15.80 1.84
N SER A 36 -2.93 -16.31 1.55
CA SER A 36 -1.71 -15.97 2.29
C SER A 36 -1.19 -14.56 2.00
N GLU A 37 -1.29 -14.07 0.76
CA GLU A 37 -0.86 -12.69 0.41
C GLU A 37 -1.73 -11.63 1.11
N ASN A 38 -3.06 -11.82 1.12
CA ASN A 38 -3.98 -10.91 1.80
C ASN A 38 -3.87 -10.98 3.33
N GLN A 39 -3.50 -12.13 3.89
CA GLN A 39 -3.28 -12.27 5.34
C GLN A 39 -2.09 -11.43 5.82
N GLY A 40 -0.96 -11.45 5.09
CA GLY A 40 0.23 -10.66 5.47
C GLY A 40 0.00 -9.15 5.45
N GLN A 41 -0.74 -8.63 4.47
CA GLN A 41 -1.10 -7.20 4.43
C GLN A 41 -2.08 -6.81 5.54
N LYS A 42 -3.07 -7.67 5.85
CA LYS A 42 -4.01 -7.43 6.96
C LYS A 42 -3.32 -7.44 8.33
N GLU A 43 -2.27 -8.24 8.51
CA GLU A 43 -1.49 -8.25 9.75
C GLU A 43 -0.65 -6.97 9.92
N ARG A 44 -0.01 -6.50 8.83
CA ARG A 44 0.71 -5.22 8.83
C ARG A 44 -0.21 -4.05 9.12
N GLY A 45 -1.37 -3.98 8.46
CA GLY A 45 -2.36 -2.92 8.70
C GLY A 45 -2.87 -2.90 10.14
N LYS A 46 -3.11 -4.07 10.75
CA LYS A 46 -3.50 -4.17 12.17
C LYS A 46 -2.39 -3.72 13.12
N ALA A 47 -1.12 -4.01 12.79
CA ALA A 47 0.03 -3.57 13.59
C ALA A 47 0.18 -2.03 13.55
N VAL A 48 0.04 -1.43 12.38
CA VAL A 48 0.08 0.04 12.21
C VAL A 48 -1.11 0.70 12.93
N ALA A 49 -2.33 0.17 12.75
CA ALA A 49 -3.53 0.70 13.43
C ALA A 49 -3.43 0.64 14.96
N LYS A 50 -2.79 -0.41 15.49
CA LYS A 50 -2.49 -0.54 16.93
C LYS A 50 -1.49 0.52 17.39
N ARG A 51 -0.45 0.81 16.61
CA ARG A 51 0.54 1.87 16.92
C ARG A 51 -0.09 3.26 16.93
N LEU A 52 -1.06 3.51 16.04
CA LEU A 52 -1.77 4.78 15.94
C LEU A 52 -2.89 4.96 16.97
N ASN A 53 -3.09 4.02 17.91
CA ASN A 53 -4.17 4.04 18.91
C ASN A 53 -5.57 4.28 18.30
N LEU A 54 -5.82 3.79 17.08
CA LEU A 54 -7.09 3.97 16.37
C LEU A 54 -8.20 3.03 16.89
N THR A 55 -8.20 2.70 18.18
CA THR A 55 -9.09 1.71 18.80
C THR A 55 -10.57 2.11 18.76
N GLY A 56 -10.88 3.37 18.45
CA GLY A 56 -12.25 3.89 18.33
C GLY A 56 -12.83 3.88 16.91
N LEU A 57 -12.06 3.56 15.88
CA LEU A 57 -12.51 3.58 14.48
C LEU A 57 -12.76 2.17 13.98
N LYS A 58 -13.98 1.91 13.51
CA LYS A 58 -14.34 0.63 12.89
C LYS A 58 -13.93 0.66 11.42
N LEU A 59 -12.72 0.18 11.12
CA LEU A 59 -12.20 0.18 9.76
C LEU A 59 -12.89 -0.86 8.86
N ASN A 60 -13.14 -0.49 7.60
CA ASN A 60 -13.59 -1.37 6.53
C ASN A 60 -12.45 -2.28 6.04
N ASP A 61 -12.76 -3.38 5.33
CA ASP A 61 -11.77 -4.27 4.73
C ASP A 61 -10.79 -3.53 3.80
N TYR A 62 -11.27 -2.55 3.02
CA TYR A 62 -10.42 -1.73 2.15
C TYR A 62 -9.49 -0.82 2.93
N GLU A 63 -10.00 -0.19 4.00
CA GLU A 63 -9.19 0.69 4.84
C GLU A 63 -8.11 -0.11 5.57
N ASN A 64 -8.41 -1.34 6.02
CA ASN A 64 -7.40 -2.23 6.60
C ASN A 64 -6.28 -2.59 5.62
N THR A 65 -6.58 -2.73 4.33
CA THR A 65 -5.56 -2.92 3.29
C THR A 65 -4.69 -1.68 3.15
N ILE A 66 -5.31 -0.49 3.09
CA ILE A 66 -4.58 0.80 2.98
C ILE A 66 -3.73 1.05 4.22
N MET A 67 -4.19 0.68 5.42
CA MET A 67 -3.42 0.80 6.66
C MET A 67 -2.10 0.01 6.60
N GLY A 68 -2.01 -1.04 5.78
CA GLY A 68 -0.77 -1.78 5.57
C GLY A 68 0.28 -1.02 4.74
N GLU A 69 -0.13 0.03 4.03
CA GLU A 69 0.73 0.88 3.19
C GLU A 69 1.09 2.22 3.85
N VAL A 70 0.44 2.56 4.97
CA VAL A 70 0.72 3.78 5.73
C VAL A 70 2.11 3.69 6.34
N ILE A 71 2.91 4.72 6.10
CA ILE A 71 4.27 4.86 6.64
C ILE A 71 4.21 5.80 7.84
N LEU A 72 4.74 5.35 8.97
CA LEU A 72 4.84 6.17 10.18
C LEU A 72 6.09 7.07 10.12
N PRO A 73 6.06 8.27 10.74
CA PRO A 73 7.23 9.16 10.80
C PRO A 73 8.48 8.47 11.36
N ASP A 74 8.30 7.62 12.39
CA ASP A 74 9.38 6.87 13.04
C ASP A 74 10.11 5.87 12.12
N ASP A 75 9.44 5.39 11.07
CA ASP A 75 10.01 4.42 10.13
C ASP A 75 10.86 5.09 9.03
N VAL A 76 10.88 6.43 8.97
CA VAL A 76 11.62 7.20 7.96
C VAL A 76 13.01 7.59 8.47
N ALA A 77 14.04 6.86 8.04
CA ALA A 77 15.44 7.10 8.44
C ALA A 77 16.18 8.23 7.70
N VAL A 78 15.48 9.16 7.04
CA VAL A 78 16.10 10.22 6.22
C VAL A 78 16.15 11.53 7.00
N THR A 79 17.33 12.16 7.11
CA THR A 79 17.53 13.45 7.80
C THR A 79 17.85 14.57 6.80
N PHE A 80 17.55 15.84 7.13
CA PHE A 80 17.80 16.99 6.25
C PHE A 80 19.27 17.12 5.82
N GLY A 81 20.21 16.71 6.67
CA GLY A 81 21.64 16.74 6.33
C GLY A 81 22.06 15.78 5.20
N GLN A 82 21.20 14.84 4.79
CA GLN A 82 21.47 13.95 3.64
C GLN A 82 21.06 14.57 2.30
N ILE A 83 20.39 15.72 2.30
CA ILE A 83 19.89 16.39 1.10
C ILE A 83 20.70 17.68 0.93
N GLY A 84 21.72 17.64 0.08
CA GLY A 84 22.61 18.80 -0.12
C GLY A 84 22.04 19.85 -1.08
N SER A 85 22.33 21.13 -0.79
CA SER A 85 22.14 22.28 -1.70
C SER A 85 20.70 22.53 -2.18
N LEU A 86 19.70 22.13 -1.39
CA LEU A 86 18.27 22.31 -1.68
C LEU A 86 17.56 23.02 -0.52
N ASP A 87 18.30 23.76 0.32
CA ASP A 87 17.80 24.39 1.55
C ASP A 87 16.67 25.39 1.27
N ASP A 88 16.78 26.19 0.21
CA ASP A 88 15.74 27.14 -0.21
C ASP A 88 14.42 26.41 -0.53
N ILE A 89 14.51 25.30 -1.27
CA ILE A 89 13.34 24.48 -1.63
C ILE A 89 12.77 23.76 -0.41
N ILE A 90 13.61 23.32 0.52
CA ILE A 90 13.16 22.74 1.80
C ILE A 90 12.37 23.78 2.58
N GLN A 91 12.83 25.03 2.63
CA GLN A 91 12.15 26.11 3.32
C GLN A 91 10.77 26.38 2.70
N ASP A 92 10.71 26.58 1.39
CA ASP A 92 9.44 26.80 0.67
C ASP A 92 8.45 25.65 0.91
N LEU A 93 8.96 24.42 0.93
CA LEU A 93 8.16 23.23 1.15
C LEU A 93 7.67 23.12 2.60
N ASN A 94 8.49 23.49 3.58
CA ASN A 94 8.07 23.54 4.99
C ASN A 94 6.95 24.57 5.20
N GLU A 95 7.08 25.75 4.59
CA GLU A 95 6.06 26.80 4.67
C GLU A 95 4.75 26.37 3.99
N SER A 96 4.87 25.67 2.87
CA SER A 96 3.72 25.22 2.08
C SER A 96 3.00 24.00 2.66
N VAL A 97 3.73 23.08 3.30
CA VAL A 97 3.18 21.77 3.74
C VAL A 97 3.15 21.64 5.25
N ILE A 98 4.27 21.91 5.93
CA ILE A 98 4.40 21.65 7.37
C ILE A 98 3.61 22.68 8.18
N TYR A 99 3.66 23.96 7.81
CA TYR A 99 2.93 25.00 8.55
C TYR A 99 1.40 24.80 8.52
N PRO A 100 0.76 24.47 7.39
CA PRO A 100 -0.67 24.17 7.39
C PRO A 100 -1.05 22.92 8.18
N LEU A 101 -0.17 21.92 8.27
CA LEU A 101 -0.41 20.69 9.04
C LEU A 101 -0.27 20.92 10.55
N ASN A 102 0.71 21.72 10.97
CA ASN A 102 0.97 22.01 12.37
C ASN A 102 0.03 23.08 12.95
N HIS A 103 -0.42 24.04 12.12
CA HIS A 103 -1.27 25.17 12.53
C HIS A 103 -2.53 25.31 11.68
N PRO A 104 -3.39 24.28 11.60
CA PRO A 104 -4.59 24.32 10.76
C PRO A 104 -5.55 25.48 11.10
N GLU A 105 -5.54 25.97 12.34
CA GLU A 105 -6.34 27.11 12.81
C GLU A 105 -6.04 28.41 12.03
N LEU A 106 -4.80 28.61 11.60
CA LEU A 106 -4.37 29.80 10.87
C LEU A 106 -4.81 29.74 9.40
N PHE A 107 -4.89 28.54 8.82
CA PHE A 107 -5.20 28.31 7.40
C PHE A 107 -6.68 27.99 7.13
N THR A 108 -7.47 27.72 8.18
CA THR A 108 -8.93 27.47 8.08
C THR A 108 -9.75 28.75 8.30
N SER A 109 -9.10 29.88 8.59
CA SER A 109 -9.79 31.14 8.86
C SER A 109 -10.59 31.65 7.66
N PRO A 110 -11.83 32.14 7.86
CA PRO A 110 -12.77 32.51 6.79
C PRO A 110 -12.34 33.72 5.96
N SER A 111 -11.27 34.43 6.36
CA SER A 111 -10.69 35.55 5.61
C SER A 111 -9.97 35.10 4.33
N GLY A 112 -9.74 33.80 4.12
CA GLY A 112 -9.35 33.22 2.83
C GLY A 112 -7.98 33.65 2.27
N LEU A 113 -7.22 34.46 3.01
CA LEU A 113 -5.96 35.04 2.52
C LEU A 113 -4.80 34.04 2.57
N LEU A 114 -4.83 33.12 3.55
CA LEU A 114 -3.85 32.05 3.74
C LEU A 114 -4.53 30.70 3.45
N GLY A 115 -4.55 30.31 2.18
CA GLY A 115 -5.08 29.01 1.77
C GLY A 115 -4.00 27.93 1.81
N SER A 116 -4.28 26.80 2.46
CA SER A 116 -3.40 25.63 2.38
C SER A 116 -3.36 25.08 0.94
N PRO A 117 -2.17 24.85 0.36
CA PRO A 117 -2.07 24.27 -0.98
C PRO A 117 -2.62 22.85 -1.01
N LYS A 118 -3.43 22.53 -2.03
CA LYS A 118 -4.07 21.21 -2.16
C LYS A 118 -3.12 20.07 -2.52
N GLY A 119 -1.94 20.41 -3.03
CA GLY A 119 -0.95 19.44 -3.47
C GLY A 119 0.32 20.13 -3.94
N LEU A 120 1.42 19.39 -3.92
CA LEU A 120 2.75 19.86 -4.27
C LEU A 120 3.36 18.93 -5.33
N LEU A 121 3.93 19.51 -6.38
CA LEU A 121 4.55 18.77 -7.48
C LEU A 121 6.07 18.97 -7.46
N LEU A 122 6.81 17.91 -7.11
CA LEU A 122 8.27 17.89 -7.22
C LEU A 122 8.65 17.42 -8.64
N TYR A 123 9.22 18.32 -9.45
CA TYR A 123 9.67 18.01 -10.80
C TYR A 123 11.18 18.24 -10.96
N GLY A 124 11.78 17.63 -11.99
CA GLY A 124 13.19 17.80 -12.32
C GLY A 124 13.84 16.53 -12.87
N PRO A 125 15.10 16.58 -13.32
CA PRO A 125 15.82 15.44 -13.89
C PRO A 125 15.96 14.26 -12.90
N PRO A 126 16.12 13.02 -13.38
CA PRO A 126 16.31 11.87 -12.49
C PRO A 126 17.59 12.05 -11.66
N GLY A 127 17.56 11.66 -10.39
CA GLY A 127 18.71 11.79 -9.48
C GLY A 127 18.71 13.02 -8.56
N CYS A 128 17.84 14.01 -8.76
CA CYS A 128 17.76 15.21 -7.90
C CYS A 128 17.07 15.02 -6.54
N GLY A 129 16.99 13.79 -6.00
CA GLY A 129 16.49 13.57 -4.64
C GLY A 129 14.99 13.82 -4.37
N LYS A 130 14.13 14.01 -5.39
CA LYS A 130 12.68 14.27 -5.22
C LYS A 130 11.96 13.28 -4.28
N THR A 131 12.22 11.97 -4.44
CA THR A 131 11.63 10.93 -3.58
C THR A 131 12.17 11.00 -2.16
N MET A 132 13.44 11.39 -2.00
CA MET A 132 14.09 11.53 -0.70
C MET A 132 13.54 12.74 0.05
N MET A 133 13.29 13.85 -0.65
CA MET A 133 12.56 15.01 -0.14
C MET A 133 11.16 14.63 0.37
N ALA A 134 10.37 13.95 -0.46
CA ALA A 134 9.02 13.54 -0.07
C ALA A 134 9.03 12.66 1.19
N LYS A 135 9.97 11.71 1.28
CA LYS A 135 10.14 10.88 2.49
C LYS A 135 10.50 11.72 3.71
N ARG A 136 11.48 12.63 3.58
CA ARG A 136 11.95 13.46 4.69
C ARG A 136 10.84 14.29 5.33
N VAL A 137 9.92 14.82 4.53
CA VAL A 137 8.78 15.63 4.99
C VAL A 137 7.88 14.83 5.91
N VAL A 138 7.57 13.58 5.54
CA VAL A 138 6.76 12.67 6.37
C VAL A 138 7.40 12.43 7.74
N GLY A 139 8.74 12.33 7.80
CA GLY A 139 9.45 12.15 9.07
C GLY A 139 9.58 13.42 9.94
N THR A 140 9.13 14.59 9.47
CA THR A 140 9.14 15.84 10.26
C THR A 140 7.80 16.11 10.96
N VAL A 141 6.72 15.53 10.44
CA VAL A 141 5.34 15.73 10.90
C VAL A 141 4.98 14.76 12.02
#